data_AF-A0A1F6DHB5-F1
#
_entry.id   AF-A0A1F6DHB5-F1
#
_cell.length_a   1.000
_cell.length_b   1.000
_cell.length_c   1.000
_cell.angle_alpha   90.00
_cell.angle_beta   90.00
_cell.angle_gamma   90.00
#
_symmetry.space_group_name_H-M   'P 1'
#
loop_
_entity.id
_entity.type
_entity.pdbx_description
1 polymer ?
#
loop_
_entity_poly.entity_id
_entity_poly.type
_entity_poly.pdbx_seq_one_letter_code
_entity_poly.pdbx_strand_id
1 'polypeptide(L)'
;MSLVWKSSVQRKRSDMADQSRSEHLAMCKKRAIEVLSSGKPADAWASFVSDMSNHKATAEHIALGLGMQLLVAGQLSTVPKMQKFIEDFN
;
A
#
# COMPACT_ATOMS: atom_id res chain seq x y z
N MET A 1 -6.61 44.64 11.46
CA MET A 1 -5.58 43.60 11.72
C MET A 1 -6.28 42.27 11.95
N SER A 2 -5.58 41.18 11.64
CA SER A 2 -5.89 39.76 11.83
C SER A 2 -6.55 39.01 10.67
N LEU A 3 -5.65 38.41 9.90
CA LEU A 3 -5.86 37.29 8.99
C LEU A 3 -6.48 36.09 9.72
N VAL A 4 -7.53 35.49 9.15
CA VAL A 4 -7.94 34.12 9.46
C VAL A 4 -7.66 33.27 8.22
N TRP A 5 -6.61 32.48 8.33
CA TRP A 5 -6.12 31.52 7.34
C TRP A 5 -7.20 30.47 7.05
N LYS A 6 -7.91 30.59 5.92
CA LYS A 6 -8.75 29.51 5.40
C LYS A 6 -7.86 28.53 4.64
N SER A 7 -7.32 27.55 5.36
CA SER A 7 -6.61 26.39 4.80
C SER A 7 -7.52 25.60 3.87
N SER A 8 -7.53 25.99 2.60
CA SER A 8 -8.26 25.31 1.53
C SER A 8 -7.30 24.34 0.84
N VAL A 9 -7.05 23.19 1.48
CA VAL A 9 -6.55 22.01 0.76
C VAL A 9 -7.71 21.00 0.71
N GLN A 10 -8.77 21.41 0.02
CA GLN A 10 -9.80 20.49 -0.46
C GLN A 10 -9.23 19.84 -1.72
N ARG A 11 -8.47 18.74 -1.59
CA ARG A 11 -8.24 17.88 -2.76
C ARG A 11 -9.58 17.24 -3.10
N LYS A 12 -10.13 17.57 -4.28
CA LYS A 12 -11.34 16.94 -4.79
C LYS A 12 -11.12 15.44 -4.88
N ARG A 13 -11.97 14.67 -4.19
CA ARG A 13 -12.01 13.20 -4.19
C ARG A 13 -12.24 12.59 -5.58
N SER A 14 -12.64 13.38 -6.59
CA SER A 14 -12.93 12.94 -7.95
C SER A 14 -11.70 12.73 -8.84
N ASP A 15 -10.53 13.26 -8.46
CA ASP A 15 -9.35 13.26 -9.34
C ASP A 15 -8.37 12.11 -9.01
N MET A 16 -8.68 11.28 -8.00
CA MET A 16 -7.90 10.07 -7.65
C MET A 16 -8.28 8.83 -8.49
N ALA A 17 -9.26 8.95 -9.39
CA ALA A 17 -9.77 7.84 -10.19
C ALA A 17 -8.82 7.39 -11.30
N ASP A 18 -7.71 8.09 -11.53
CA ASP A 18 -6.78 7.82 -12.63
C ASP A 18 -5.31 8.08 -12.24
N GLN A 19 -4.94 7.77 -10.98
CA GLN A 19 -3.53 7.59 -10.68
C GLN A 19 -3.05 6.39 -11.49
N SER A 20 -2.05 6.62 -12.33
CA SER A 20 -1.43 5.54 -13.11
C SER A 20 -1.15 4.33 -12.22
N ARG A 21 -1.29 3.12 -12.75
CA ARG A 21 -1.05 1.86 -12.01
C ARG A 21 0.23 1.91 -11.17
N SER A 22 1.30 2.53 -11.70
CA SER A 22 2.58 2.71 -11.03
C SER A 22 2.52 3.68 -9.85
N GLU A 23 1.81 4.80 -9.95
CA GLU A 23 1.62 5.75 -8.85
C GLU A 23 0.79 5.13 -7.72
N HIS A 24 -0.32 4.45 -8.07
CA HIS A 24 -1.11 3.72 -7.10
C HIS A 24 -0.28 2.65 -6.37
N LEU A 25 0.50 1.85 -7.13
CA LEU A 25 1.39 0.85 -6.57
C LEU A 25 2.45 1.48 -5.64
N ALA A 26 3.05 2.61 -6.03
CA ALA A 26 4.04 3.29 -5.19
C ALA A 26 3.45 3.74 -3.84
N MET A 27 2.20 4.23 -3.84
CA MET A 27 1.51 4.58 -2.60
C MET A 27 1.21 3.36 -1.73
N CYS A 28 0.75 2.26 -2.32
CA CYS A 28 0.49 0.99 -1.62
C CYS A 28 1.77 0.48 -0.95
N LYS A 29 2.89 0.47 -1.69
CA LYS A 29 4.21 0.08 -1.16
C LYS A 29 4.61 0.96 0.02
N LYS A 30 4.54 2.28 -0.15
CA LYS A 30 4.92 3.24 0.90
C LYS A 30 4.14 3.00 2.20
N ARG A 31 2.82 2.89 2.13
CA ARG A 31 1.97 2.65 3.30
C ARG A 31 2.26 1.30 3.96
N ALA A 32 2.47 0.25 3.17
CA ALA A 32 2.81 -1.06 3.70
C ALA A 32 4.16 -1.05 4.45
N ILE A 33 5.17 -0.35 3.94
CA ILE A 33 6.46 -0.17 4.61
C ILE A 33 6.34 0.66 5.90
N GLU A 34 5.50 1.70 5.91
CA GLU A 34 5.19 2.46 7.13
C GLU A 34 4.57 1.55 8.20
N VAL A 35 3.61 0.69 7.82
CA VAL A 35 3.03 -0.30 8.76
C VAL A 35 4.07 -1.32 9.21
N LEU A 36 4.96 -1.76 8.31
CA LEU A 36 6.00 -2.73 8.60
C LEU A 36 7.00 -2.24 9.66
N SER A 37 7.18 -0.92 9.80
CA SER A 37 8.02 -0.32 10.85
C SER A 37 7.60 -0.71 12.28
N SER A 38 6.34 -1.15 12.46
CA SER A 38 5.83 -1.67 13.73
C SER A 38 6.29 -3.10 14.06
N GLY A 39 7.05 -3.74 13.16
CA GLY A 39 7.57 -5.10 13.35
C GLY A 39 6.57 -6.22 13.06
N LYS A 40 5.46 -5.90 12.37
CA LYS A 40 4.37 -6.84 12.08
C LYS A 40 4.19 -7.08 10.58
N PRO A 41 4.84 -8.11 10.00
CA PRO A 41 4.74 -8.41 8.57
C PRO A 41 3.32 -8.70 8.09
N ALA A 42 2.52 -9.42 8.90
CA ALA A 42 1.13 -9.73 8.54
C ALA A 42 0.28 -8.46 8.38
N ASP A 43 0.44 -7.49 9.30
CA ASP A 43 -0.28 -6.21 9.25
C ASP A 43 0.17 -5.38 8.03
N ALA A 44 1.47 -5.41 7.70
CA ALA A 44 1.99 -4.75 6.50
C ALA A 44 1.41 -5.34 5.21
N TRP A 45 1.31 -6.67 5.11
CA TRP A 45 0.70 -7.34 3.97
C TRP A 45 -0.80 -7.06 3.87
N ALA A 46 -1.52 -7.09 4.99
CA ALA A 46 -2.94 -6.76 5.02
C ALA A 46 -3.20 -5.31 4.55
N SER A 47 -2.37 -4.37 5.00
CA SER A 47 -2.41 -2.97 4.53
C SER A 47 -2.17 -2.87 3.02
N PHE A 48 -1.14 -3.55 2.51
CA PHE A 48 -0.81 -3.58 1.08
C PHE A 48 -1.96 -4.12 0.22
N VAL A 49 -2.51 -5.28 0.58
CA VAL A 49 -3.62 -5.92 -0.15
C VAL A 49 -4.88 -5.05 -0.10
N SER A 50 -5.19 -4.46 1.06
CA SER A 50 -6.32 -3.55 1.21
C SER A 50 -6.19 -2.36 0.28
N ASP A 51 -5.02 -1.71 0.23
CA ASP A 51 -4.78 -0.56 -0.64
C ASP A 51 -4.88 -0.96 -2.13
N MET A 52 -4.28 -2.09 -2.53
CA MET A 52 -4.31 -2.63 -3.91
C MET A 52 -5.72 -2.96 -4.40
N SER A 53 -6.61 -3.39 -3.50
CA SER A 53 -8.00 -3.73 -3.81
C SER A 53 -8.89 -2.53 -4.15
N ASN A 54 -8.45 -1.30 -3.81
CA ASN A 54 -9.20 -0.07 -4.08
C ASN A 54 -9.10 0.38 -5.55
N HIS A 55 -8.23 -0.24 -6.36
CA HIS A 55 -8.04 0.13 -7.76
C HIS A 55 -8.20 -1.09 -8.69
N LYS A 56 -9.05 -0.96 -9.72
CA LYS A 56 -9.41 -2.09 -10.60
C LYS A 56 -8.21 -2.75 -11.28
N ALA A 57 -7.18 -1.98 -11.64
CA ALA A 57 -5.99 -2.52 -12.32
C ALA A 57 -5.04 -3.31 -11.41
N THR A 58 -5.24 -3.28 -10.10
CA THR A 58 -4.35 -3.91 -9.11
C THR A 58 -5.08 -4.89 -8.19
N ALA A 59 -6.42 -4.80 -8.11
CA ALA A 59 -7.24 -5.64 -7.25
C ALA A 59 -7.14 -7.15 -7.57
N GLU A 60 -6.94 -7.51 -8.84
CA GLU A 60 -6.89 -8.91 -9.29
C GLU A 60 -5.46 -9.40 -9.57
N HIS A 61 -4.45 -8.72 -9.03
CA HIS A 61 -3.06 -9.08 -9.31
C HIS A 61 -2.72 -10.46 -8.72
N ILE A 62 -2.31 -11.41 -9.57
CA ILE A 62 -2.03 -12.81 -9.18
C ILE A 62 -1.03 -12.93 -8.02
N ALA A 63 -0.07 -12.02 -7.92
CA ALA A 63 0.92 -12.02 -6.85
C ALA A 63 0.33 -11.69 -5.45
N LEU A 64 -0.91 -11.18 -5.36
CA LEU A 64 -1.60 -11.03 -4.08
C LEU A 64 -1.93 -12.41 -3.47
N GLY A 65 -2.36 -13.36 -4.29
CA GLY A 65 -2.58 -14.74 -3.85
C GLY A 65 -1.28 -15.42 -3.42
N LEU A 66 -0.22 -15.25 -4.21
CA LEU A 66 1.11 -15.77 -3.89
C LEU A 66 1.66 -15.18 -2.58
N GLY A 67 1.54 -13.87 -2.37
CA GLY A 67 2.00 -13.22 -1.15
C GLY A 67 1.30 -13.75 0.09
N MET A 68 -0.01 -14.03 0.03
CA MET A 68 -0.74 -14.67 1.13
C MET A 68 -0.21 -16.09 1.42
N GLN A 69 0.05 -16.89 0.38
CA GLN A 69 0.61 -18.23 0.55
C GLN A 69 2.01 -18.19 1.19
N LEU A 70 2.87 -17.27 0.76
CA LEU A 70 4.21 -17.10 1.31
C LEU A 70 4.19 -16.58 2.75
N LEU A 71 3.24 -15.71 3.10
CA LEU A 71 3.04 -15.25 4.47
C LEU A 71 2.63 -16.42 5.38
N VAL A 72 1.65 -17.23 4.97
CA VAL A 72 1.18 -18.41 5.74
C VAL A 72 2.27 -19.46 5.86
N ALA A 73 3.07 -19.68 4.80
CA ALA A 73 4.22 -20.59 4.83
C ALA A 73 5.40 -20.07 5.68
N GLY A 74 5.28 -18.89 6.31
CA GLY A 74 6.32 -18.27 7.13
C GLY A 74 7.48 -17.69 6.33
N GLN A 75 7.41 -17.66 5.00
CA GLN A 75 8.46 -17.11 4.14
C GLN A 75 8.53 -15.59 4.19
N LEU A 76 7.46 -14.92 4.64
CA LEU A 76 7.41 -13.47 4.85
C LEU A 76 7.29 -13.10 6.34
N SER A 77 7.74 -13.97 7.25
CA SER A 77 7.60 -13.80 8.72
C SER A 77 8.55 -12.78 9.35
N THR A 78 9.50 -12.23 8.59
CA THR A 78 10.46 -11.23 9.10
C THR A 78 10.34 -9.92 8.36
N VAL A 79 10.66 -8.82 9.04
CA VAL A 79 10.64 -7.46 8.46
C VAL A 79 11.46 -7.38 7.16
N PRO A 80 12.73 -7.85 7.10
CA PRO A 80 13.52 -7.73 5.88
C PRO A 80 12.93 -8.51 4.69
N LYS A 81 12.34 -9.69 4.94
CA LYS A 81 11.74 -10.50 3.88
C LYS A 81 10.46 -9.86 3.34
N MET A 82 9.62 -9.33 4.23
CA MET A 82 8.40 -8.62 3.83
C MET A 82 8.71 -7.32 3.09
N GLN A 83 9.67 -6.53 3.58
CA GLN A 83 10.10 -5.30 2.92
C GLN A 83 10.55 -5.58 1.49
N LYS A 84 11.47 -6.55 1.32
CA LYS A 84 11.96 -6.94 0.00
C LYS A 84 10.82 -7.39 -0.93
N PHE A 85 9.90 -8.20 -0.41
CA PHE A 85 8.76 -8.68 -1.19
C PHE A 85 7.85 -7.54 -1.69
N ILE A 86 7.58 -6.55 -0.83
CA ILE A 86 6.79 -5.36 -1.20
C ILE A 86 7.53 -4.48 -2.21
N GLU A 87 8.84 -4.27 -2.01
CA GLU A 87 9.67 -3.46 -2.90
C GLU A 87 9.78 -4.08 -4.31
N ASP A 88 9.94 -5.40 -4.39
CA ASP A 88 10.05 -6.16 -5.65
C ASP A 88 8.71 -6.34 -6.40
N PHE A 89 7.57 -6.00 -5.80
CA PHE A 89 6.23 -6.15 -6.40
C PHE A 89 6.05 -5.18 -7.60
N ASN A 90 5.60 -5.64 -8.78
CA ASN A 90 5.44 -4.79 -9.97
C ASN A 90 4.07 -4.88 -10.62
#